data_AF-A0A800DJT9-F1
#
_entry.id   AF-A0A800DJT9-F1
#
_cell.length_a   1.000
_cell.length_b   1.000
_cell.length_c   1.000
_cell.angle_alpha   90.00
_cell.angle_beta   90.00
_cell.angle_gamma   90.00
#
_symmetry.space_group_name_H-M   'P 1'
#
loop_
_entity.id
_entity.type
_entity.pdbx_description
1 polymer ?
#
loop_
_entity_poly.entity_id
_entity_poly.type
_entity_poly.pdbx_seq_one_letter_code
_entity_poly.pdbx_strand_id
1 'polypeptide(L)'
;MAQRSSADTPLLSGPDGSSVVYLLDTATDLEVRMLVRWLRKQVGREPETLRITSSRRGRGGDPEELERRMGAADDPYLIPVRVVWLAPKKRGRRSVGWSEAFKPGDPRGPWRLRAVWIKTFRPSRVQMIAAPGAHASTLAAGYETSGEIDGLAAFVTRRAWWALDRQERRLRGNRFKIPRFVPEAILSRREFVEQVERLAADAGLDVKASKARAEKYLREIAATHSPYVIDLIAAAIHALYRQGYGGIYYDSDEVDRVAALGIENPVVFLPSHRSNMDRLSLQFMLWENDLPPNHTAGGININFFPVGPLLRRTGVFFIRRSFRDNHLYKIVLKAYLDYLIEKRFPLEWYMEGGRSRSGKLMPPRYGLLNYVVDSLRRGKAEDIQLIPVSIAYDHIHDVPDYAREATGKGKEKESFGWLVRKIRSLRRRHGNIYIRFGEPVSVAAALGSIPPGDEVSLGLQKLAFEVMYRVGQVTPITPTAVVSIVLLAARGEAKTAAELAEDCARIIEFITARGLPITKHMDLADSASLTEELDRLAEHGNVSSHEAL
;
A
#
# COMPACT_ATOMS: atom_id res chain seq x y z
N MET A 1 -43.06 -8.20 5.04
CA MET A 1 -42.75 -6.78 5.35
C MET A 1 -41.66 -6.76 6.41
N ALA A 2 -40.40 -6.67 6.00
CA ALA A 2 -39.29 -6.54 6.93
C ALA A 2 -39.07 -5.04 7.21
N GLN A 3 -39.03 -4.65 8.48
CA GLN A 3 -38.68 -3.31 8.93
C GLN A 3 -37.33 -2.91 8.31
N ARG A 4 -37.36 -1.89 7.44
CA ARG A 4 -36.15 -1.20 7.01
C ARG A 4 -35.56 -0.52 8.23
N SER A 5 -34.33 -0.88 8.61
CA SER A 5 -33.60 -0.17 9.66
C SER A 5 -33.50 1.30 9.28
N SER A 6 -33.70 2.18 10.25
CA SER A 6 -33.69 3.65 10.15
C SER A 6 -32.33 4.28 9.78
N ALA A 7 -31.37 3.51 9.28
CA ALA A 7 -29.99 3.94 9.00
C ALA A 7 -29.70 4.31 7.53
N ASP A 8 -30.68 4.19 6.63
CA ASP A 8 -30.49 4.30 5.16
C ASP A 8 -31.19 5.51 4.52
N THR A 9 -31.58 6.53 5.30
CA THR A 9 -32.11 7.77 4.74
C THR A 9 -30.97 8.49 4.00
N PRO A 10 -31.03 8.65 2.67
CA PRO A 10 -29.95 9.27 1.93
C PRO A 10 -29.81 10.73 2.38
N LEU A 11 -28.58 11.16 2.65
CA LEU A 11 -28.19 12.53 3.04
C LEU A 11 -28.45 13.52 1.90
N LEU A 12 -29.72 13.73 1.56
CA LEU A 12 -30.18 14.50 0.41
C LEU A 12 -30.94 15.75 0.80
N SER A 13 -31.23 15.94 2.08
CA SER A 13 -31.82 17.17 2.59
C SER A 13 -30.74 18.02 3.24
N GLY A 14 -30.78 19.33 2.96
CA GLY A 14 -30.05 20.31 3.74
C GLY A 14 -30.78 20.63 5.06
N PRO A 15 -30.19 21.45 5.93
CA PRO A 15 -30.87 22.05 7.07
C PRO A 15 -32.16 22.79 6.62
N ASP A 16 -33.16 22.81 7.49
CA ASP A 16 -34.49 23.35 7.18
C ASP A 16 -34.42 24.77 6.57
N GLY A 17 -35.08 24.96 5.42
CA GLY A 17 -35.12 26.25 4.70
C GLY A 17 -33.95 26.53 3.74
N SER A 18 -32.92 25.68 3.70
CA SER A 18 -31.75 25.91 2.83
C SER A 18 -32.03 25.60 1.35
N SER A 19 -31.47 26.43 0.47
CA SER A 19 -31.37 26.12 -0.96
C SER A 19 -30.35 24.99 -1.16
N VAL A 20 -30.75 23.86 -1.75
CA VAL A 20 -29.88 22.67 -1.87
C VAL A 20 -29.40 22.50 -3.30
N VAL A 21 -28.08 22.45 -3.48
CA VAL A 21 -27.43 22.22 -4.78
C VAL A 21 -26.68 20.89 -4.74
N TYR A 22 -26.98 19.98 -5.67
CA TYR A 22 -26.31 18.70 -5.75
C TYR A 22 -25.08 18.75 -6.65
N LEU A 23 -23.89 18.52 -6.09
CA LEU A 23 -22.62 18.48 -6.83
C LEU A 23 -22.42 17.10 -7.47
N LEU A 24 -22.50 17.02 -8.80
CA LEU A 24 -22.44 15.76 -9.54
C LEU A 24 -21.00 15.35 -9.89
N ASP A 25 -20.44 14.35 -9.20
CA ASP A 25 -19.17 13.72 -9.59
C ASP A 25 -19.39 12.60 -10.64
N THR A 26 -19.37 13.01 -11.90
CA THR A 26 -19.73 12.17 -13.04
C THR A 26 -18.69 12.16 -14.15
N ALA A 27 -18.30 10.96 -14.57
CA ALA A 27 -17.38 10.70 -15.66
C ALA A 27 -18.08 10.63 -17.03
N THR A 28 -19.39 10.40 -17.08
CA THR A 28 -20.17 10.26 -18.33
C THR A 28 -21.57 10.85 -18.21
N ASP A 29 -22.19 11.23 -19.33
CA ASP A 29 -23.56 11.76 -19.35
C ASP A 29 -24.61 10.71 -18.96
N LEU A 30 -24.28 9.42 -19.09
CA LEU A 30 -25.13 8.36 -18.57
C LEU A 30 -25.25 8.45 -17.04
N GLU A 31 -24.14 8.70 -16.35
CA GLU A 31 -24.13 8.87 -14.90
C GLU A 31 -24.90 10.14 -14.49
N VAL A 32 -24.77 11.23 -15.25
CA VAL A 32 -25.57 12.46 -15.04
C VAL A 32 -27.06 12.12 -15.08
N ARG A 33 -27.52 11.47 -16.16
CA ARG A 33 -28.94 11.07 -16.30
C ARG A 33 -29.40 10.11 -15.20
N MET A 34 -28.51 9.27 -14.67
CA MET A 34 -28.81 8.35 -13.59
C MET A 34 -29.01 9.10 -12.27
N LEU A 35 -28.09 10.01 -11.93
CA LEU A 35 -28.17 10.81 -10.69
C LEU A 35 -29.36 11.75 -10.72
N VAL A 36 -29.59 12.50 -11.80
CA VAL A 36 -30.73 13.42 -11.91
C VAL A 36 -32.06 12.68 -11.74
N ARG A 37 -32.23 11.52 -12.40
CA ARG A 37 -33.43 10.69 -12.24
C ARG A 37 -33.60 10.18 -10.80
N TRP A 38 -32.50 9.78 -10.16
CA TRP A 38 -32.52 9.31 -8.79
C TRP A 38 -32.87 10.43 -7.81
N LEU A 39 -32.23 11.58 -7.93
CA LEU A 39 -32.51 12.78 -7.13
C LEU A 39 -33.96 13.21 -7.27
N ARG A 40 -34.48 13.33 -8.50
CA ARG A 40 -35.89 13.68 -8.74
C ARG A 40 -36.85 12.72 -8.03
N LYS A 41 -36.54 11.41 -8.02
CA LYS A 41 -37.33 10.39 -7.33
C LYS A 41 -37.26 10.51 -5.80
N GLN A 42 -36.11 10.88 -5.24
CA GLN A 42 -35.91 10.98 -3.78
C GLN A 42 -36.47 12.29 -3.21
N VAL A 43 -36.28 13.39 -3.92
CA VAL A 43 -36.60 14.74 -3.44
C VAL A 43 -38.02 15.17 -3.84
N GLY A 44 -38.62 14.52 -4.85
CA GLY A 44 -40.00 14.79 -5.29
C GLY A 44 -40.20 16.08 -6.11
N ARG A 45 -39.13 16.86 -6.32
CA ARG A 45 -39.08 18.07 -7.16
C ARG A 45 -37.89 18.02 -8.12
N GLU A 46 -37.82 18.98 -9.04
CA GLU A 46 -36.65 19.10 -9.91
C GLU A 46 -35.42 19.53 -9.08
N PRO A 47 -34.36 18.71 -9.03
CA PRO A 47 -33.19 19.02 -8.22
C PRO A 47 -32.32 20.06 -8.93
N GLU A 48 -31.84 21.06 -8.20
CA GLU A 48 -30.77 21.92 -8.69
C GLU A 48 -29.45 21.14 -8.68
N THR A 49 -28.80 20.97 -9.83
CA THR A 49 -27.59 20.15 -9.95
C THR A 49 -26.48 20.91 -10.66
N LEU A 50 -25.26 20.79 -10.14
CA LEU A 50 -24.06 21.38 -10.73
C LEU A 50 -23.01 20.30 -10.95
N ARG A 51 -22.43 20.23 -12.15
CA ARG A 51 -21.39 19.24 -12.44
C ARG A 51 -20.04 19.76 -11.98
N ILE A 52 -19.37 18.99 -11.13
CA ILE A 52 -17.99 19.25 -10.72
C ILE A 52 -17.01 18.40 -11.54
N THR A 53 -15.72 18.75 -11.48
CA THR A 53 -14.68 17.95 -12.13
C THR A 53 -14.72 16.52 -11.64
N SER A 54 -14.69 15.56 -12.58
CA SER A 54 -14.83 14.16 -12.21
C SER A 54 -13.60 13.66 -11.47
N SER A 55 -13.81 13.06 -10.30
CA SER A 55 -12.74 12.39 -9.54
C SER A 55 -12.13 11.20 -10.32
N ARG A 56 -12.87 10.61 -11.26
CA ARG A 56 -12.46 9.43 -12.04
C ARG A 56 -11.70 9.75 -13.33
N ARG A 57 -11.97 10.89 -13.95
CA ARG A 57 -11.40 11.24 -15.27
C ARG A 57 -10.68 12.59 -15.31
N GLY A 58 -10.74 13.39 -14.23
CA GLY A 58 -10.12 14.71 -14.17
C GLY A 58 -10.66 15.69 -15.22
N ARG A 59 -11.90 15.49 -15.68
CA ARG A 59 -12.55 16.29 -16.72
C ARG A 59 -14.03 16.47 -16.42
N GLY A 60 -14.63 17.47 -17.06
CA GLY A 60 -16.03 17.86 -16.89
C GLY A 60 -16.21 18.87 -15.77
N GLY A 61 -17.42 19.42 -15.68
CA GLY A 61 -17.74 20.51 -14.78
C GLY A 61 -17.16 21.84 -15.23
N ASP A 62 -17.70 22.92 -14.67
CA ASP A 62 -17.27 24.28 -14.93
C ASP A 62 -16.97 24.94 -13.57
N PRO A 63 -15.68 25.18 -13.26
CA PRO A 63 -15.29 25.86 -12.02
C PRO A 63 -15.92 27.23 -11.87
N GLU A 64 -16.04 28.01 -12.95
CA GLU A 64 -16.61 29.36 -12.91
C GLU A 64 -18.09 29.31 -12.54
N GLU A 65 -18.82 28.32 -13.05
CA GLU A 65 -20.22 28.11 -12.69
C GLU A 65 -20.40 27.73 -11.22
N LEU A 66 -19.49 26.92 -10.68
CA LEU A 66 -19.49 26.60 -9.26
C LEU A 66 -19.25 27.85 -8.40
N GLU A 67 -18.28 28.69 -8.77
CA GLU A 67 -18.02 29.95 -8.05
C GLU A 67 -19.20 30.91 -8.12
N ARG A 68 -19.79 31.09 -9.31
CA ARG A 68 -20.97 31.93 -9.51
C ARG A 68 -22.13 31.50 -8.61
N ARG A 69 -22.37 30.18 -8.50
CA ARG A 69 -23.46 29.64 -7.69
C ARG A 69 -23.19 29.76 -6.19
N MET A 70 -21.94 29.60 -5.76
CA MET A 70 -21.55 29.79 -4.35
C MET A 70 -21.59 31.25 -3.92
N GLY A 71 -21.38 32.19 -4.85
CA GLY A 71 -21.49 33.63 -4.59
C GLY A 71 -22.94 34.16 -4.54
N ALA A 72 -23.94 33.29 -4.72
CA ALA A 72 -25.34 33.68 -4.60
C ALA A 72 -25.71 34.02 -3.15
N ALA A 73 -26.65 34.96 -2.97
CA ALA A 73 -27.04 35.46 -1.65
C ALA A 73 -27.79 34.43 -0.77
N ASP A 74 -28.19 33.29 -1.33
CA ASP A 74 -28.99 32.25 -0.66
C ASP A 74 -28.16 31.20 0.10
N ASP A 75 -26.83 31.38 0.17
CA ASP A 75 -25.86 30.47 0.84
C ASP A 75 -26.18 28.97 0.67
N PRO A 76 -26.05 28.44 -0.56
CA PRO A 76 -26.54 27.12 -0.88
C PRO A 76 -25.86 26.02 -0.06
N TYR A 77 -26.65 25.03 0.34
CA TYR A 77 -26.16 23.81 0.94
C TYR A 77 -25.75 22.81 -0.14
N LEU A 78 -24.43 22.60 -0.28
CA LEU A 78 -23.84 21.81 -1.35
C LEU A 78 -23.74 20.33 -0.96
N ILE A 79 -24.49 19.46 -1.62
CA ILE A 79 -24.48 18.01 -1.36
C ILE A 79 -23.80 17.26 -2.50
N PRO A 80 -22.63 16.65 -2.29
CA PRO A 80 -21.97 15.89 -3.34
C PRO A 80 -22.58 14.51 -3.53
N VAL A 81 -22.77 14.11 -4.79
CA VAL A 81 -23.39 12.84 -5.20
C VAL A 81 -22.59 12.12 -6.29
N ARG A 82 -22.63 10.78 -6.28
CA ARG A 82 -21.84 9.94 -7.20
C ARG A 82 -22.55 8.63 -7.55
N VAL A 83 -22.33 8.17 -8.78
CA VAL A 83 -22.61 6.77 -9.18
C VAL A 83 -21.41 5.88 -8.86
N VAL A 84 -21.62 4.88 -8.00
CA VAL A 84 -20.63 3.87 -7.65
C VAL A 84 -20.89 2.59 -8.45
N TRP A 85 -19.94 2.26 -9.31
CA TRP A 85 -19.92 0.99 -10.03
C TRP A 85 -19.16 -0.06 -9.22
N LEU A 86 -19.82 -1.13 -8.83
CA LEU A 86 -19.26 -2.19 -7.98
C LEU A 86 -18.69 -3.33 -8.82
N ALA A 87 -17.58 -3.90 -8.33
CA ALA A 87 -17.02 -5.12 -8.90
C ALA A 87 -17.96 -6.32 -8.68
N PRO A 88 -17.83 -7.38 -9.50
CA PRO A 88 -18.52 -8.64 -9.27
C PRO A 88 -18.24 -9.20 -7.87
N LYS A 89 -19.24 -9.86 -7.26
CA LYS A 89 -19.04 -10.59 -6.01
C LYS A 89 -18.48 -11.99 -6.34
N LYS A 90 -17.30 -12.34 -5.83
CA LYS A 90 -16.67 -13.65 -5.92
C LYS A 90 -16.28 -14.10 -4.50
N ARG A 91 -16.71 -15.30 -4.09
CA ARG A 91 -16.45 -15.85 -2.74
C ARG A 91 -16.73 -14.85 -1.60
N GLY A 92 -17.92 -14.25 -1.61
CA GLY A 92 -18.30 -13.24 -0.61
C GLY A 92 -17.70 -11.83 -0.81
N ARG A 93 -16.61 -11.68 -1.57
CA ARG A 93 -15.84 -10.43 -1.71
C ARG A 93 -16.08 -9.77 -3.08
N ARG A 94 -15.97 -8.44 -3.17
CA ARG A 94 -16.12 -7.70 -4.44
C ARG A 94 -14.76 -7.45 -5.10
N SER A 95 -14.30 -8.39 -5.92
CA SER A 95 -13.01 -8.31 -6.62
C SER A 95 -13.09 -8.68 -8.10
N VAL A 96 -12.12 -8.16 -8.85
CA VAL A 96 -11.88 -8.52 -10.25
C VAL A 96 -11.00 -9.77 -10.27
N GLY A 97 -11.31 -10.71 -11.15
CA GLY A 97 -10.46 -11.88 -11.38
C GLY A 97 -10.09 -12.01 -12.87
N TRP A 98 -9.33 -13.04 -13.21
CA TRP A 98 -8.81 -13.27 -14.57
C TRP A 98 -9.85 -13.15 -15.70
N SER A 99 -11.08 -13.64 -15.49
CA SER A 99 -12.19 -13.52 -16.45
C SER A 99 -12.56 -12.08 -16.84
N GLU A 100 -12.29 -11.10 -15.98
CA GLU A 100 -12.57 -9.68 -16.24
C GLU A 100 -11.41 -8.96 -16.94
N ALA A 101 -10.19 -9.53 -16.91
CA ALA A 101 -9.03 -8.98 -17.63
C ALA A 101 -9.22 -8.99 -19.15
N PHE A 102 -10.00 -9.97 -19.66
CA PHE A 102 -10.36 -10.10 -21.07
C PHE A 102 -11.49 -9.16 -21.50
N LYS A 103 -12.10 -8.41 -20.57
CA LYS A 103 -13.15 -7.43 -20.88
C LYS A 103 -12.54 -6.03 -20.93
N PRO A 104 -12.96 -5.16 -21.87
CA PRO A 104 -12.38 -3.83 -21.99
C PRO A 104 -12.69 -2.96 -20.76
N GLY A 105 -11.61 -2.48 -20.13
CA GLY A 105 -11.62 -1.47 -19.06
C GLY A 105 -11.90 -2.00 -17.65
N ASP A 106 -11.90 -1.10 -16.68
CA ASP A 106 -12.25 -1.40 -15.28
C ASP A 106 -13.78 -1.42 -15.11
N PRO A 107 -14.38 -2.49 -14.55
CA PRO A 107 -15.81 -2.50 -14.21
C PRO A 107 -16.25 -1.41 -13.22
N ARG A 108 -15.31 -0.81 -12.47
CA ARG A 108 -15.54 0.26 -11.49
C ARG A 108 -15.55 1.66 -12.10
N GLY A 109 -15.14 1.78 -13.36
CA GLY A 109 -15.21 2.99 -14.18
C GLY A 109 -15.55 2.62 -15.63
N PRO A 110 -16.71 1.98 -15.86
CA PRO A 110 -16.99 1.36 -17.14
C PRO A 110 -17.11 2.40 -18.24
N TRP A 111 -16.62 2.06 -19.43
CA TRP A 111 -16.90 2.81 -20.66
C TRP A 111 -18.37 2.68 -21.06
N ARG A 112 -18.85 3.55 -21.96
CA ARG A 112 -20.29 3.78 -22.22
C ARG A 112 -21.08 2.48 -22.45
N LEU A 113 -20.61 1.59 -23.33
CA LEU A 113 -21.32 0.35 -23.64
C LEU A 113 -21.37 -0.62 -22.45
N ARG A 114 -20.26 -0.79 -21.73
CA ARG A 114 -20.23 -1.63 -20.53
C ARG A 114 -21.06 -1.04 -19.39
N ALA A 115 -21.13 0.28 -19.27
CA ALA A 115 -21.94 0.97 -18.26
C ALA A 115 -23.44 0.69 -18.49
N VAL A 116 -23.89 0.77 -19.75
CA VAL A 116 -25.26 0.39 -20.14
C VAL A 116 -25.51 -1.09 -19.84
N TRP A 117 -24.60 -1.98 -20.24
CA TRP A 117 -24.75 -3.42 -19.97
C TRP A 117 -24.83 -3.75 -18.48
N ILE A 118 -23.93 -3.19 -17.64
CA ILE A 118 -23.95 -3.41 -16.19
C ILE A 118 -25.27 -2.90 -15.60
N LYS A 119 -25.71 -1.70 -16.00
CA LYS A 119 -26.96 -1.12 -15.53
C LYS A 119 -28.17 -2.00 -15.87
N THR A 120 -28.23 -2.52 -17.09
CA THR A 120 -29.38 -3.32 -17.57
C THR A 120 -29.39 -4.73 -16.97
N PHE A 121 -28.27 -5.44 -17.02
CA PHE A 121 -28.24 -6.87 -16.68
C PHE A 121 -27.76 -7.16 -15.26
N ARG A 122 -27.12 -6.19 -14.58
CA ARG A 122 -26.55 -6.35 -13.24
C ARG A 122 -26.82 -5.12 -12.35
N PRO A 123 -28.09 -4.71 -12.15
CA PRO A 123 -28.43 -3.48 -11.43
C PRO A 123 -27.89 -3.44 -10.00
N SER A 124 -27.73 -4.58 -9.33
CA SER A 124 -27.12 -4.70 -7.98
C SER A 124 -25.64 -4.28 -7.90
N ARG A 125 -25.02 -3.97 -9.05
CA ARG A 125 -23.65 -3.43 -9.15
C ARG A 125 -23.61 -1.92 -9.33
N VAL A 126 -24.77 -1.26 -9.35
CA VAL A 126 -24.86 0.19 -9.48
C VAL A 126 -25.48 0.72 -8.20
N GLN A 127 -24.77 1.60 -7.51
CA GLN A 127 -25.28 2.31 -6.36
C GLN A 127 -25.11 3.81 -6.54
N MET A 128 -25.99 4.59 -5.94
CA MET A 128 -25.95 6.05 -5.95
C MET A 128 -25.79 6.49 -4.51
N ILE A 129 -24.79 7.32 -4.27
CA ILE A 129 -24.45 7.78 -2.93
C ILE A 129 -24.52 9.30 -2.88
N ALA A 130 -24.87 9.80 -1.70
CA ALA A 130 -24.69 11.18 -1.29
C ALA A 130 -23.74 11.20 -0.10
N ALA A 131 -22.90 12.22 -0.01
CA ALA A 131 -22.09 12.47 1.18
C ALA A 131 -22.60 13.70 1.94
N PRO A 132 -22.21 13.87 3.22
CA PRO A 132 -22.58 15.06 3.98
C PRO A 132 -22.23 16.33 3.21
N GLY A 133 -23.20 17.24 3.11
CA GLY A 133 -23.00 18.54 2.51
C GLY A 133 -22.47 19.59 3.48
N ALA A 134 -22.27 20.80 2.98
CA ALA A 134 -21.94 21.98 3.77
C ALA A 134 -22.45 23.24 3.07
N HIS A 135 -22.68 24.31 3.83
CA HIS A 135 -22.99 25.63 3.27
C HIS A 135 -21.78 26.18 2.49
N ALA A 136 -22.06 26.96 1.45
CA ALA A 136 -21.02 27.63 0.66
C ALA A 136 -20.17 28.57 1.53
N SER A 137 -20.79 29.29 2.46
CA SER A 137 -20.12 30.15 3.44
C SER A 137 -19.11 29.39 4.31
N THR A 138 -19.50 28.20 4.80
CA THR A 138 -18.63 27.32 5.61
C THR A 138 -17.44 26.81 4.80
N LEU A 139 -17.67 26.48 3.53
CA LEU A 139 -16.60 26.05 2.63
C LEU A 139 -15.65 27.19 2.27
N ALA A 140 -16.16 28.40 2.08
CA ALA A 140 -15.36 29.61 1.85
C ALA A 140 -14.47 29.94 3.06
N ALA A 141 -15.03 29.93 4.28
CA ALA A 141 -14.24 30.10 5.51
C ALA A 141 -13.19 28.98 5.68
N GLY A 142 -13.55 27.75 5.29
CA GLY A 142 -12.63 26.62 5.25
C GLY A 142 -11.48 26.80 4.26
N TYR A 143 -11.71 27.45 3.12
CA TYR A 143 -10.67 27.75 2.13
C TYR A 143 -9.68 28.79 2.67
N GLU A 144 -10.17 29.89 3.24
CA GLU A 144 -9.33 30.96 3.82
C GLU A 144 -8.40 30.43 4.92
N THR A 145 -8.88 29.47 5.73
CA THR A 145 -8.10 28.85 6.80
C THR A 145 -7.23 27.67 6.35
N SER A 146 -7.44 27.14 5.15
CA SER A 146 -6.73 25.94 4.66
C SER A 146 -5.29 26.20 4.21
N GLY A 147 -4.97 27.44 3.80
CA GLY A 147 -3.71 27.76 3.14
C GLY A 147 -3.57 27.14 1.74
N GLU A 148 -4.67 26.73 1.10
CA GLU A 148 -4.69 26.32 -0.31
C GLU A 148 -4.75 27.59 -1.22
N ILE A 149 -4.22 27.52 -2.45
CA ILE A 149 -4.06 28.71 -3.33
C ILE A 149 -4.62 28.54 -4.76
N ASP A 150 -5.36 27.47 -5.03
CA ASP A 150 -5.85 27.13 -6.37
C ASP A 150 -7.33 27.47 -6.61
N GLY A 151 -7.90 28.32 -5.75
CA GLY A 151 -9.25 28.85 -5.90
C GLY A 151 -10.33 28.07 -5.13
N LEU A 152 -11.43 28.75 -4.82
CA LEU A 152 -12.51 28.22 -3.99
C LEU A 152 -13.21 27.04 -4.67
N ALA A 153 -13.49 27.10 -5.98
CA ALA A 153 -14.11 25.99 -6.69
C ALA A 153 -13.25 24.71 -6.67
N ALA A 154 -11.93 24.84 -6.80
CA ALA A 154 -11.01 23.72 -6.75
C ALA A 154 -10.96 23.09 -5.35
N PHE A 155 -10.98 23.93 -4.31
CA PHE A 155 -11.09 23.50 -2.90
C PHE A 155 -12.38 22.73 -2.64
N VAL A 156 -13.53 23.30 -3.02
CA VAL A 156 -14.85 22.68 -2.84
C VAL A 156 -14.96 21.37 -3.60
N THR A 157 -14.44 21.31 -4.82
CA THR A 157 -14.40 20.08 -5.64
C THR A 157 -13.59 18.98 -4.94
N ARG A 158 -12.42 19.29 -4.37
CA ARG A 158 -11.63 18.30 -3.60
C ARG A 158 -12.34 17.83 -2.33
N ARG A 159 -12.97 18.75 -1.60
CA ARG A 159 -13.76 18.42 -0.40
C ARG A 159 -14.94 17.50 -0.74
N ALA A 160 -15.63 17.77 -1.84
CA ALA A 160 -16.68 16.91 -2.37
C ALA A 160 -16.15 15.51 -2.72
N TRP A 161 -14.99 15.41 -3.38
CA TRP A 161 -14.34 14.12 -3.67
C TRP A 161 -14.02 13.34 -2.40
N TRP A 162 -13.45 13.97 -1.37
CA TRP A 162 -13.12 13.29 -0.12
C TRP A 162 -14.36 12.83 0.66
N ALA A 163 -15.41 13.64 0.68
CA ALA A 163 -16.68 13.27 1.30
C ALA A 163 -17.30 12.05 0.62
N LEU A 164 -17.31 12.04 -0.73
CA LEU A 164 -17.79 10.91 -1.53
C LEU A 164 -16.93 9.66 -1.37
N ASP A 165 -15.60 9.79 -1.34
CA ASP A 165 -14.69 8.67 -1.13
C ASP A 165 -14.92 8.03 0.25
N ARG A 166 -15.20 8.83 1.29
CA ARG A 166 -15.55 8.32 2.63
C ARG A 166 -16.83 7.48 2.61
N GLN A 167 -17.86 7.91 1.87
CA GLN A 167 -19.10 7.14 1.73
C GLN A 167 -18.90 5.89 0.86
N GLU A 168 -18.14 6.00 -0.23
CA GLU A 168 -17.83 4.88 -1.11
C GLU A 168 -17.06 3.76 -0.39
N ARG A 169 -16.18 4.10 0.57
CA ARG A 169 -15.48 3.11 1.42
C ARG A 169 -16.44 2.22 2.19
N ARG A 170 -17.55 2.76 2.72
CA ARG A 170 -18.57 1.96 3.42
C ARG A 170 -19.20 0.88 2.52
N LEU A 171 -19.23 1.12 1.21
CA LEU A 171 -19.76 0.18 0.23
C LEU A 171 -18.73 -0.83 -0.29
N ARG A 172 -17.46 -0.43 -0.34
CA ARG A 172 -16.40 -1.20 -0.99
C ARG A 172 -15.47 -1.95 -0.01
N GLY A 173 -15.35 -1.51 1.24
CA GLY A 173 -14.38 -2.04 2.21
C GLY A 173 -13.14 -1.16 2.37
N ASN A 174 -12.32 -1.46 3.38
CA ASN A 174 -11.19 -0.64 3.80
C ASN A 174 -10.01 -0.69 2.83
N ARG A 175 -9.89 -1.77 2.05
CA ARG A 175 -8.86 -1.95 1.00
C ARG A 175 -8.87 -0.88 -0.11
N PHE A 176 -9.87 0.00 -0.12
CA PHE A 176 -10.03 1.07 -1.12
C PHE A 176 -9.67 2.47 -0.60
N LYS A 177 -8.98 2.58 0.55
CA LYS A 177 -8.32 3.81 0.98
C LYS A 177 -7.11 4.10 0.07
N ILE A 178 -7.39 4.67 -1.11
CA ILE A 178 -6.42 5.01 -2.14
C ILE A 178 -6.33 6.54 -2.26
N PRO A 179 -5.12 7.13 -2.28
CA PRO A 179 -4.98 8.54 -2.55
C PRO A 179 -5.38 8.85 -3.99
N ARG A 180 -6.12 9.94 -4.17
CA ARG A 180 -6.45 10.51 -5.47
C ARG A 180 -5.95 11.93 -5.51
N PHE A 181 -5.44 12.34 -6.66
CA PHE A 181 -4.99 13.71 -6.91
C PHE A 181 -3.92 14.19 -5.91
N VAL A 182 -2.99 13.29 -5.55
CA VAL A 182 -1.88 13.65 -4.65
C VAL A 182 -1.05 14.81 -5.21
N PRO A 183 -0.67 14.80 -6.51
CA PRO A 183 0.07 15.92 -7.06
C PRO A 183 -0.67 17.24 -6.90
N GLU A 184 -1.94 17.30 -7.29
CA GLU A 184 -2.78 18.49 -7.23
C GLU A 184 -2.95 18.98 -5.78
N ALA A 185 -3.21 18.06 -4.85
CA ALA A 185 -3.36 18.38 -3.43
C ALA A 185 -2.07 18.95 -2.81
N ILE A 186 -0.89 18.51 -3.23
CA ILE A 186 0.38 19.04 -2.73
C ILE A 186 0.73 20.37 -3.43
N LEU A 187 0.54 20.46 -4.75
CA LEU A 187 0.84 21.66 -5.53
C LEU A 187 -0.05 22.85 -5.15
N SER A 188 -1.24 22.60 -4.60
CA SER A 188 -2.15 23.64 -4.10
C SER A 188 -1.77 24.21 -2.72
N ARG A 189 -0.83 23.59 -1.97
CA ARG A 189 -0.46 24.04 -0.62
C ARG A 189 0.45 25.25 -0.66
N ARG A 190 0.06 26.35 0.00
CA ARG A 190 0.90 27.55 0.14
C ARG A 190 2.28 27.26 0.70
N GLU A 191 2.37 26.47 1.78
CA GLU A 191 3.66 26.08 2.40
C GLU A 191 4.62 25.46 1.37
N PHE A 192 4.12 24.57 0.51
CA PHE A 192 4.93 23.92 -0.51
C PHE A 192 5.37 24.90 -1.61
N VAL A 193 4.45 25.73 -2.09
CA VAL A 193 4.72 26.71 -3.15
C VAL A 193 5.75 27.75 -2.68
N GLU A 194 5.60 28.26 -1.47
CA GLU A 194 6.57 29.20 -0.87
C GLU A 194 7.95 28.55 -0.70
N GLN A 195 8.03 27.28 -0.29
CA GLN A 195 9.32 26.57 -0.19
C GLN A 195 10.01 26.44 -1.55
N VAL A 196 9.25 26.18 -2.62
CA VAL A 196 9.79 26.13 -3.99
C VAL A 196 10.23 27.51 -4.47
N GLU A 197 9.46 28.56 -4.19
CA GLU A 197 9.78 29.94 -4.54
C GLU A 197 11.03 30.45 -3.82
N ARG A 198 11.14 30.22 -2.51
CA ARG A 198 12.33 30.58 -1.73
C ARG A 198 13.57 29.89 -2.25
N LEU A 199 13.51 28.57 -2.49
CA LEU A 199 14.63 27.83 -3.07
C LEU A 199 15.03 28.38 -4.45
N ALA A 200 14.04 28.74 -5.29
CA ALA A 200 14.31 29.31 -6.60
C ALA A 200 14.99 30.68 -6.49
N ALA A 201 14.51 31.55 -5.60
CA ALA A 201 15.10 32.86 -5.34
C ALA A 201 16.55 32.74 -4.83
N ASP A 202 16.78 31.89 -3.82
CA ASP A 202 18.10 31.69 -3.20
C ASP A 202 19.13 31.13 -4.21
N ALA A 203 18.67 30.29 -5.14
CA ALA A 203 19.51 29.69 -6.17
C ALA A 203 19.58 30.50 -7.48
N GLY A 204 18.91 31.66 -7.56
CA GLY A 204 18.83 32.47 -8.78
C GLY A 204 18.15 31.77 -9.97
N LEU A 205 17.21 30.86 -9.69
CA LEU A 205 16.47 30.08 -10.69
C LEU A 205 15.12 30.72 -11.02
N ASP A 206 14.64 30.52 -12.25
CA ASP A 206 13.29 30.92 -12.63
C ASP A 206 12.23 30.17 -11.80
N VAL A 207 11.34 30.93 -11.15
CA VAL A 207 10.28 30.41 -10.28
C VAL A 207 9.31 29.53 -11.08
N LYS A 208 8.92 29.96 -12.29
CA LYS A 208 7.95 29.23 -13.11
C LYS A 208 8.52 27.87 -13.54
N ALA A 209 9.76 27.84 -14.01
CA ALA A 209 10.47 26.62 -14.34
C ALA A 209 10.66 25.71 -13.12
N SER A 210 10.92 26.29 -11.95
CA SER A 210 11.08 25.54 -10.69
C SER A 210 9.78 24.87 -10.27
N LYS A 211 8.64 25.56 -10.35
CA LYS A 211 7.30 24.98 -10.10
C LYS A 211 6.98 23.84 -11.08
N ALA A 212 7.21 24.05 -12.38
CA ALA A 212 7.00 23.01 -13.39
C ALA A 212 7.90 21.78 -13.17
N ARG A 213 9.14 22.01 -12.72
CA ARG A 213 10.08 20.94 -12.37
C ARG A 213 9.66 20.19 -11.10
N ALA A 214 9.13 20.90 -10.10
CA ALA A 214 8.59 20.32 -8.88
C ALA A 214 7.42 19.38 -9.20
N GLU A 215 6.48 19.81 -10.06
CA GLU A 215 5.38 18.98 -10.55
C GLU A 215 5.90 17.73 -11.27
N LYS A 216 6.91 17.87 -12.13
CA LYS A 216 7.53 16.73 -12.81
C LYS A 216 8.12 15.73 -11.82
N TYR A 217 8.86 16.20 -10.82
CA TYR A 217 9.40 15.34 -9.76
C TYR A 217 8.30 14.68 -8.95
N LEU A 218 7.21 15.38 -8.68
CA LEU A 218 6.09 14.82 -7.91
C LEU A 218 5.40 13.70 -8.68
N ARG A 219 5.18 13.87 -9.99
CA ARG A 219 4.68 12.81 -10.88
C ARG A 219 5.68 11.65 -11.03
N GLU A 220 6.98 11.93 -10.99
CA GLU A 220 8.04 10.91 -10.99
C GLU A 220 8.03 10.09 -9.70
N ILE A 221 7.76 10.70 -8.55
CA ILE A 221 7.74 10.02 -7.25
C ILE A 221 6.42 9.27 -7.07
N ALA A 222 5.29 9.95 -7.23
CA ALA A 222 3.99 9.50 -6.76
C ALA A 222 3.53 8.15 -7.32
N ALA A 223 2.91 7.36 -6.43
CA ALA A 223 2.15 6.17 -6.81
C ALA A 223 0.81 6.55 -7.47
N THR A 224 0.27 5.63 -8.26
CA THR A 224 -1.03 5.81 -8.96
C THR A 224 -1.90 4.59 -8.77
N HIS A 225 -2.20 4.23 -7.51
CA HIS A 225 -2.97 3.02 -7.17
C HIS A 225 -4.20 2.84 -8.06
N SER A 226 -4.33 1.63 -8.58
CA SER A 226 -5.49 1.21 -9.34
C SER A 226 -6.10 -0.01 -8.67
N PRO A 227 -7.31 0.09 -8.09
CA PRO A 227 -7.95 -1.06 -7.46
C PRO A 227 -8.15 -2.24 -8.43
N TYR A 228 -8.33 -1.93 -9.72
CA TYR A 228 -8.38 -2.94 -10.78
C TYR A 228 -7.08 -3.70 -10.93
N VAL A 229 -5.95 -2.99 -11.04
CA VAL A 229 -4.63 -3.63 -11.17
C VAL A 229 -4.28 -4.40 -9.90
N ILE A 230 -4.57 -3.84 -8.73
CA ILE A 230 -4.32 -4.49 -7.44
C ILE A 230 -5.05 -5.84 -7.38
N ASP A 231 -6.34 -5.89 -7.73
CA ASP A 231 -7.09 -7.15 -7.77
C ASP A 231 -6.51 -8.17 -8.76
N LEU A 232 -6.11 -7.72 -9.96
CA LEU A 232 -5.52 -8.61 -10.95
C LEU A 232 -4.17 -9.16 -10.50
N ILE A 233 -3.34 -8.31 -9.90
CA ILE A 233 -2.05 -8.70 -9.34
C ILE A 233 -2.26 -9.65 -8.16
N ALA A 234 -3.21 -9.39 -7.27
CA ALA A 234 -3.55 -10.32 -6.19
C ALA A 234 -4.01 -11.69 -6.73
N ALA A 235 -4.84 -11.72 -7.78
CA ALA A 235 -5.24 -12.95 -8.45
C ALA A 235 -4.07 -13.69 -9.11
N ALA A 236 -3.08 -12.95 -9.64
CA ALA A 236 -1.87 -13.52 -10.20
C ALA A 236 -0.92 -14.06 -9.13
N ILE A 237 -0.76 -13.33 -8.03
CA ILE A 237 0.02 -13.73 -6.87
C ILE A 237 -0.57 -15.02 -6.25
N HIS A 238 -1.89 -15.08 -6.07
CA HIS A 238 -2.56 -16.28 -5.58
C HIS A 238 -2.35 -17.50 -6.49
N ALA A 239 -2.39 -17.29 -7.82
CA ALA A 239 -2.10 -18.36 -8.78
C ALA A 239 -0.63 -18.81 -8.72
N LEU A 240 0.29 -17.85 -8.57
CA LEU A 240 1.72 -18.10 -8.42
C LEU A 240 2.01 -18.93 -7.17
N TYR A 241 1.41 -18.56 -6.03
CA TYR A 241 1.60 -19.28 -4.78
C TYR A 241 1.04 -20.69 -4.86
N ARG A 242 -0.19 -20.90 -5.36
CA ARG A 242 -0.76 -22.24 -5.54
C ARG A 242 0.13 -23.18 -6.37
N GLN A 243 0.98 -22.64 -7.25
CA GLN A 243 1.90 -23.40 -8.08
C GLN A 243 3.26 -23.65 -7.41
N GLY A 244 3.81 -22.68 -6.68
CA GLY A 244 5.20 -22.72 -6.19
C GLY A 244 5.38 -22.85 -4.67
N TYR A 245 4.36 -22.57 -3.87
CA TYR A 245 4.38 -22.63 -2.39
C TYR A 245 3.09 -23.29 -1.85
N GLY A 246 3.15 -23.88 -0.66
CA GLY A 246 1.98 -24.50 -0.02
C GLY A 246 0.93 -23.47 0.41
N GLY A 247 1.35 -22.47 1.17
CA GLY A 247 0.50 -21.38 1.64
C GLY A 247 1.27 -20.20 2.24
N ILE A 248 0.55 -19.10 2.49
CA ILE A 248 1.03 -17.99 3.31
C ILE A 248 0.35 -18.10 4.67
N TYR A 249 1.15 -18.19 5.73
CA TYR A 249 0.69 -18.30 7.11
C TYR A 249 0.99 -17.01 7.86
N TYR A 250 -0.02 -16.49 8.52
CA TYR A 250 0.07 -15.34 9.40
C TYR A 250 -1.00 -15.48 10.49
N ASP A 251 -0.84 -14.72 11.56
CA ASP A 251 -1.79 -14.71 12.66
C ASP A 251 -2.90 -13.67 12.40
N SER A 252 -4.16 -14.08 12.55
CA SER A 252 -5.31 -13.17 12.40
C SER A 252 -5.31 -12.07 13.44
N ASP A 253 -4.90 -12.37 14.67
CA ASP A 253 -4.96 -11.42 15.78
C ASP A 253 -3.86 -10.35 15.63
N GLU A 254 -2.71 -10.74 15.09
CA GLU A 254 -1.65 -9.80 14.69
C GLU A 254 -2.14 -8.85 13.59
N VAL A 255 -2.85 -9.38 12.59
CA VAL A 255 -3.42 -8.59 11.48
C VAL A 255 -4.48 -7.61 11.99
N ASP A 256 -5.39 -8.05 12.86
CA ASP A 256 -6.45 -7.21 13.43
C ASP A 256 -5.88 -6.10 14.31
N ARG A 257 -4.80 -6.38 15.08
CA ARG A 257 -4.07 -5.37 15.85
C ARG A 257 -3.49 -4.28 14.96
N VAL A 258 -2.82 -4.67 13.87
CA VAL A 258 -2.27 -3.72 12.89
C VAL A 258 -3.39 -2.92 12.21
N ALA A 259 -4.52 -3.56 11.92
CA ALA A 259 -5.69 -2.92 11.33
C ALA A 259 -6.24 -1.82 12.25
N ALA A 260 -6.38 -2.10 13.55
CA ALA A 260 -6.84 -1.16 14.56
C ALA A 260 -5.90 0.05 14.67
N LEU A 261 -4.59 -0.18 14.70
CA LEU A 261 -3.60 0.90 14.76
C LEU A 261 -3.66 1.83 13.54
N GLY A 262 -3.91 1.28 12.34
CA GLY A 262 -4.03 2.06 11.10
C GLY A 262 -5.27 2.96 11.03
N ILE A 263 -6.24 2.79 11.94
CA ILE A 263 -7.40 3.69 12.07
C ILE A 263 -7.00 4.97 12.79
N GLU A 264 -6.28 4.83 13.91
CA GLU A 264 -5.90 5.91 14.81
C GLU A 264 -4.66 6.65 14.32
N ASN A 265 -3.65 5.90 13.86
CA ASN A 265 -2.32 6.41 13.58
C ASN A 265 -1.88 6.12 12.13
N PRO A 266 -1.00 6.94 11.54
CA PRO A 266 -0.22 6.55 10.38
C PRO A 266 0.64 5.32 10.71
N VAL A 267 0.56 4.29 9.86
CA VAL A 267 1.32 3.04 10.02
C VAL A 267 2.39 2.91 8.95
N VAL A 268 3.54 2.39 9.36
CA VAL A 268 4.71 2.19 8.51
C VAL A 268 5.18 0.75 8.62
N PHE A 269 5.01 -0.04 7.57
CA PHE A 269 5.48 -1.42 7.50
C PHE A 269 6.97 -1.47 7.19
N LEU A 270 7.74 -2.12 8.06
CA LEU A 270 9.20 -2.27 7.94
C LEU A 270 9.56 -3.76 7.85
N PRO A 271 9.35 -4.38 6.67
CA PRO A 271 9.69 -5.78 6.46
C PRO A 271 11.19 -6.07 6.37
N SER A 272 11.58 -7.25 6.85
CA SER A 272 12.86 -7.89 6.49
C SER A 272 12.92 -8.15 4.98
N HIS A 273 14.09 -7.98 4.36
CA HIS A 273 14.25 -8.25 2.92
C HIS A 273 15.07 -9.51 2.65
N ARG A 274 14.40 -10.62 2.36
CA ARG A 274 15.02 -11.93 2.08
C ARG A 274 14.77 -12.45 0.67
N SER A 275 13.70 -11.99 0.00
CA SER A 275 13.32 -12.46 -1.34
C SER A 275 12.65 -11.36 -2.17
N ASN A 276 12.73 -11.48 -3.49
CA ASN A 276 11.91 -10.64 -4.39
C ASN A 276 10.40 -10.90 -4.21
N MET A 277 10.02 -11.98 -3.54
CA MET A 277 8.63 -12.35 -3.26
C MET A 277 8.05 -11.67 -2.01
N ASP A 278 8.88 -11.06 -1.16
CA ASP A 278 8.47 -10.43 0.11
C ASP A 278 7.35 -9.41 -0.11
N ARG A 279 7.53 -8.56 -1.12
CA ARG A 279 6.54 -7.55 -1.50
C ARG A 279 5.23 -8.19 -1.96
N LEU A 280 5.31 -9.30 -2.69
CA LEU A 280 4.13 -9.97 -3.23
C LEU A 280 3.34 -10.67 -2.11
N SER A 281 4.03 -11.29 -1.15
CA SER A 281 3.39 -12.02 -0.05
C SER A 281 2.69 -11.04 0.89
N LEU A 282 3.38 -9.96 1.30
CA LEU A 282 2.80 -8.91 2.12
C LEU A 282 1.63 -8.22 1.40
N GLN A 283 1.78 -7.86 0.12
CA GLN A 283 0.71 -7.26 -0.67
C GLN A 283 -0.53 -8.16 -0.78
N PHE A 284 -0.34 -9.46 -0.98
CA PHE A 284 -1.44 -10.41 -1.07
C PHE A 284 -2.15 -10.58 0.27
N MET A 285 -1.40 -10.70 1.36
CA MET A 285 -1.96 -10.81 2.71
C MET A 285 -2.76 -9.56 3.09
N LEU A 286 -2.26 -8.35 2.80
CA LEU A 286 -3.05 -7.13 3.02
C LEU A 286 -4.36 -7.13 2.22
N TRP A 287 -4.28 -7.57 0.95
CA TRP A 287 -5.46 -7.63 0.08
C TRP A 287 -6.48 -8.66 0.56
N GLU A 288 -6.05 -9.84 1.02
CA GLU A 288 -6.98 -10.88 1.46
C GLU A 288 -7.67 -10.55 2.80
N ASN A 289 -7.05 -9.72 3.63
CA ASN A 289 -7.59 -9.26 4.92
C ASN A 289 -8.32 -7.89 4.86
N ASP A 290 -8.65 -7.38 3.66
CA ASP A 290 -9.34 -6.09 3.47
C ASP A 290 -8.57 -4.85 3.96
N LEU A 291 -7.25 -4.97 4.14
CA LEU A 291 -6.41 -3.86 4.58
C LEU A 291 -6.08 -2.90 3.41
N PRO A 292 -5.88 -1.60 3.68
CA PRO A 292 -5.43 -0.65 2.67
C PRO A 292 -4.10 -1.08 2.02
N PRO A 293 -3.93 -0.89 0.71
CA PRO A 293 -2.67 -1.18 0.04
C PRO A 293 -1.58 -0.20 0.50
N ASN A 294 -0.39 -0.73 0.74
CA ASN A 294 0.77 0.07 1.12
C ASN A 294 1.24 0.98 -0.02
N HIS A 295 1.90 2.06 0.36
CA HIS A 295 2.75 2.89 -0.48
C HIS A 295 4.18 2.40 -0.30
N THR A 296 4.65 1.60 -1.24
CA THR A 296 5.96 0.95 -1.15
C THR A 296 7.03 1.82 -1.78
N ALA A 297 8.11 2.13 -1.05
CA ALA A 297 9.26 2.80 -1.61
C ALA A 297 10.03 1.86 -2.56
N GLY A 298 10.18 2.24 -3.81
CA GLY A 298 10.94 1.50 -4.83
C GLY A 298 12.08 2.32 -5.41
N GLY A 299 13.21 1.68 -5.70
CA GLY A 299 14.28 2.33 -6.44
C GLY A 299 13.88 2.63 -7.89
N ILE A 300 14.23 3.81 -8.43
CA ILE A 300 13.87 4.19 -9.81
C ILE A 300 14.44 3.24 -10.89
N ASN A 301 15.43 2.41 -10.56
CA ASN A 301 16.04 1.44 -11.48
C ASN A 301 15.08 0.37 -12.00
N ILE A 302 13.95 0.13 -11.31
CA ILE A 302 12.91 -0.80 -11.75
C ILE A 302 11.74 -0.09 -12.46
N ASN A 303 11.83 1.23 -12.67
CA ASN A 303 10.83 2.03 -13.39
C ASN A 303 11.10 2.06 -14.91
N PHE A 304 11.03 0.91 -15.57
CA PHE A 304 11.12 0.79 -17.04
C PHE A 304 9.79 0.29 -17.63
N PHE A 305 9.46 0.69 -18.85
CA PHE A 305 8.24 0.20 -19.50
C PHE A 305 8.38 -1.30 -19.86
N PRO A 306 7.38 -2.15 -19.59
CA PRO A 306 6.05 -1.86 -19.03
C PRO A 306 5.93 -2.01 -17.49
N VAL A 307 6.98 -2.47 -16.80
CA VAL A 307 6.98 -2.82 -15.37
C VAL A 307 6.72 -1.61 -14.47
N GLY A 308 7.40 -0.49 -14.73
CA GLY A 308 7.29 0.74 -13.93
C GLY A 308 5.85 1.25 -13.77
N PRO A 309 5.12 1.52 -14.88
CA PRO A 309 3.71 1.91 -14.82
C PRO A 309 2.81 0.91 -14.09
N LEU A 310 3.07 -0.39 -14.19
CA LEU A 310 2.32 -1.41 -13.47
C LEU A 310 2.56 -1.33 -11.96
N LEU A 311 3.83 -1.20 -11.54
CA LEU A 311 4.20 -1.08 -10.14
C LEU A 311 3.65 0.21 -9.49
N ARG A 312 3.62 1.33 -10.22
CA ARG A 312 2.96 2.55 -9.71
C ARG A 312 1.50 2.30 -9.37
N ARG A 313 0.83 1.47 -10.18
CA ARG A 313 -0.58 1.11 -10.00
C ARG A 313 -0.82 0.12 -8.86
N THR A 314 0.21 -0.58 -8.40
CA THR A 314 0.12 -1.42 -7.20
C THR A 314 0.52 -0.68 -5.93
N GLY A 315 0.93 0.60 -6.04
CA GLY A 315 1.28 1.44 -4.90
C GLY A 315 2.76 1.79 -4.74
N VAL A 316 3.61 1.40 -5.69
CA VAL A 316 5.04 1.72 -5.63
C VAL A 316 5.25 3.19 -5.98
N PHE A 317 5.91 3.93 -5.09
CA PHE A 317 6.43 5.25 -5.38
C PHE A 317 7.95 5.18 -5.56
N PHE A 318 8.48 5.89 -6.55
CA PHE A 318 9.88 5.72 -6.95
C PHE A 318 10.79 6.79 -6.36
N ILE A 319 11.90 6.35 -5.80
CA ILE A 319 12.94 7.20 -5.23
C ILE A 319 14.23 7.00 -6.02
N ARG A 320 14.95 8.10 -6.27
CA ARG A 320 16.29 8.09 -6.87
C ARG A 320 17.32 7.50 -5.90
N ARG A 321 18.34 6.81 -6.42
CA ARG A 321 19.42 6.24 -5.58
C ARG A 321 20.27 7.31 -4.88
N SER A 322 20.48 8.45 -5.53
CA SER A 322 21.15 9.61 -4.96
C SER A 322 20.47 10.88 -5.44
N PHE A 323 20.29 11.82 -4.53
CA PHE A 323 19.73 13.14 -4.75
C PHE A 323 20.28 14.13 -3.69
N ARG A 324 21.52 13.89 -3.23
CA ARG A 324 22.15 14.67 -2.14
C ARG A 324 22.17 16.16 -2.44
N ASP A 325 22.45 16.54 -3.68
CA ASP A 325 22.58 17.94 -4.09
C ASP A 325 21.31 18.52 -4.74
N ASN A 326 20.26 17.69 -4.87
CA ASN A 326 19.00 18.12 -5.47
C ASN A 326 17.99 18.56 -4.39
N HIS A 327 18.15 19.79 -3.91
CA HIS A 327 17.29 20.40 -2.89
C HIS A 327 15.81 20.41 -3.29
N LEU A 328 15.50 20.73 -4.55
CA LEU A 328 14.12 20.75 -5.04
C LEU A 328 13.48 19.36 -4.95
N TYR A 329 14.21 18.30 -5.31
CA TYR A 329 13.72 16.93 -5.18
C TYR A 329 13.48 16.54 -3.71
N LYS A 330 14.35 16.97 -2.77
CA LYS A 330 14.13 16.74 -1.33
C LYS A 330 12.85 17.41 -0.83
N ILE A 331 12.58 18.66 -1.24
CA ILE A 331 11.34 19.38 -0.90
C ILE A 331 10.12 18.60 -1.40
N VAL A 332 10.15 18.15 -2.66
CA VAL A 332 9.05 17.39 -3.26
C VAL A 332 8.83 16.04 -2.57
N LEU A 333 9.90 15.28 -2.31
CA LEU A 333 9.81 14.00 -1.62
C LEU A 333 9.27 14.16 -0.20
N LYS A 334 9.74 15.18 0.53
CA LYS A 334 9.27 15.52 1.87
C LYS A 334 7.77 15.84 1.85
N ALA A 335 7.32 16.70 0.95
CA ALA A 335 5.90 17.05 0.83
C ALA A 335 5.02 15.86 0.47
N TYR A 336 5.53 14.93 -0.35
CA TYR A 336 4.83 13.68 -0.67
C TYR A 336 4.70 12.76 0.55
N LEU A 337 5.78 12.56 1.32
CA LEU A 337 5.74 11.74 2.54
C LEU A 337 4.86 12.38 3.62
N ASP A 338 4.94 13.70 3.80
CA ASP A 338 4.07 14.47 4.69
C ASP A 338 2.59 14.21 4.36
N TYR A 339 2.23 14.28 3.08
CA TYR A 339 0.86 14.02 2.64
C TYR A 339 0.41 12.60 2.97
N LEU A 340 1.27 11.59 2.75
CA LEU A 340 0.92 10.20 3.06
C LEU A 340 0.72 9.99 4.56
N ILE A 341 1.59 10.56 5.40
CA ILE A 341 1.51 10.49 6.86
C ILE A 341 0.25 11.21 7.36
N GLU A 342 0.03 12.45 6.96
CA GLU A 342 -1.10 13.28 7.38
C GLU A 342 -2.45 12.63 7.02
N LYS A 343 -2.53 11.99 5.84
CA LYS A 343 -3.74 11.28 5.40
C LYS A 343 -3.80 9.81 5.86
N ARG A 344 -2.83 9.38 6.67
CA ARG A 344 -2.69 8.02 7.23
C ARG A 344 -2.71 6.94 6.14
N PHE A 345 -2.08 7.20 5.00
CA PHE A 345 -1.85 6.17 4.00
C PHE A 345 -0.67 5.30 4.44
N PRO A 346 -0.83 3.97 4.53
CA PRO A 346 0.25 3.11 4.98
C PRO A 346 1.48 3.22 4.09
N LEU A 347 2.65 3.33 4.72
CA LEU A 347 3.95 3.34 4.05
C LEU A 347 4.61 1.96 4.20
N GLU A 348 5.44 1.59 3.24
CA GLU A 348 6.25 0.37 3.32
C GLU A 348 7.64 0.62 2.71
N TRP A 349 8.69 0.24 3.42
CA TRP A 349 10.02 0.12 2.81
C TRP A 349 10.89 -0.87 3.56
N TYR A 350 11.94 -1.35 2.89
CA TYR A 350 12.91 -2.28 3.46
C TYR A 350 14.07 -1.47 4.06
N MET A 351 14.20 -1.51 5.39
CA MET A 351 15.22 -0.76 6.13
C MET A 351 16.65 -1.11 5.69
N GLU A 352 16.87 -2.35 5.25
CA GLU A 352 18.17 -2.86 4.81
C GLU A 352 18.69 -2.22 3.51
N GLY A 353 17.81 -1.60 2.70
CA GLY A 353 18.14 -1.00 1.40
C GLY A 353 18.47 -2.01 0.29
N GLY A 354 18.55 -3.30 0.62
CA GLY A 354 18.77 -4.42 -0.28
C GLY A 354 18.43 -5.75 0.39
N ARG A 355 18.41 -6.83 -0.39
CA ARG A 355 18.15 -8.18 0.10
C ARG A 355 19.34 -8.71 0.91
N SER A 356 19.05 -9.36 2.03
CA SER A 356 20.03 -10.18 2.73
C SER A 356 20.35 -11.43 1.92
N ARG A 357 21.65 -11.69 1.72
CA ARG A 357 22.13 -12.90 1.01
C ARG A 357 22.39 -14.07 1.95
N SER A 358 22.56 -13.81 3.24
CA SER A 358 22.84 -14.82 4.28
C SER A 358 21.65 -15.08 5.20
N GLY A 359 20.51 -14.41 4.97
CA GLY A 359 19.33 -14.45 5.84
C GLY A 359 19.44 -13.58 7.11
N LYS A 360 20.64 -13.06 7.43
CA LYS A 360 20.87 -12.12 8.53
C LYS A 360 20.39 -10.72 8.16
N LEU A 361 19.79 -10.01 9.11
CA LEU A 361 19.39 -8.62 8.92
C LEU A 361 20.62 -7.74 8.66
N MET A 362 20.58 -6.94 7.60
CA MET A 362 21.62 -5.96 7.28
C MET A 362 21.48 -4.70 8.14
N PRO A 363 22.55 -3.90 8.29
CA PRO A 363 22.47 -2.61 8.96
C PRO A 363 21.40 -1.69 8.34
N PRO A 364 20.58 -1.01 9.15
CA PRO A 364 19.49 -0.18 8.65
C PRO A 364 19.99 1.08 7.95
N ARG A 365 19.23 1.52 6.94
CA ARG A 365 19.37 2.80 6.26
C ARG A 365 18.36 3.79 6.83
N TYR A 366 18.86 4.95 7.26
CA TYR A 366 18.06 5.92 8.01
C TYR A 366 17.27 6.91 7.14
N GLY A 367 17.52 6.97 5.83
CA GLY A 367 17.05 8.07 4.97
C GLY A 367 15.54 8.33 5.03
N LEU A 368 14.72 7.32 4.76
CA LEU A 368 13.25 7.44 4.83
C LEU A 368 12.75 7.60 6.26
N LEU A 369 13.37 6.90 7.21
CA LEU A 369 13.01 7.02 8.62
C LEU A 369 13.22 8.44 9.14
N ASN A 370 14.27 9.13 8.68
CA ASN A 370 14.51 10.54 9.01
C ASN A 370 13.37 11.46 8.54
N TYR A 371 12.85 11.24 7.32
CA TYR A 371 11.68 12.00 6.85
C TYR A 371 10.44 11.74 7.69
N VAL A 372 10.22 10.49 8.13
CA VAL A 372 9.09 10.13 9.01
C VAL A 372 9.20 10.84 10.36
N VAL A 373 10.39 10.79 10.98
CA VAL A 373 10.67 11.49 12.25
C VAL A 373 10.52 13.00 12.11
N ASP A 374 11.03 13.58 11.03
CA ASP A 374 10.90 15.01 10.73
C ASP A 374 9.42 15.41 10.51
N SER A 375 8.62 14.54 9.89
CA SER A 375 7.18 14.77 9.70
C SER A 375 6.43 14.83 11.04
N LEU A 376 6.76 13.93 11.97
CA LEU A 376 6.23 13.95 13.34
C LEU A 376 6.61 15.25 14.06
N ARG A 377 7.89 15.63 14.04
CA ARG A 377 8.40 16.87 14.69
C ARG A 377 7.74 18.14 14.14
N ARG A 378 7.35 18.14 12.87
CA ARG A 378 6.60 19.22 12.23
C ARG A 378 5.08 19.13 12.44
N GLY A 379 4.62 18.25 13.33
CA GLY A 379 3.21 18.12 13.70
C GLY A 379 2.31 17.58 12.59
N LYS A 380 2.85 16.83 11.60
CA LYS A 380 2.02 16.23 10.53
C LYS A 380 1.22 15.02 11.03
N ALA A 381 1.57 14.47 12.19
CA ALA A 381 0.81 13.48 12.95
C ALA A 381 1.14 13.62 14.45
N GLU A 382 0.25 13.18 15.33
CA GLU A 382 0.49 13.13 16.79
C GLU A 382 1.44 11.98 17.16
N ASP A 383 1.27 10.83 16.51
CA ASP A 383 2.17 9.70 16.59
C ASP A 383 2.25 8.99 15.22
N ILE A 384 3.29 8.16 15.03
CA ILE A 384 3.48 7.29 13.88
C ILE A 384 3.87 5.91 14.41
N GLN A 385 3.20 4.86 13.93
CA GLN A 385 3.46 3.49 14.36
C GLN A 385 4.34 2.78 13.35
N LEU A 386 5.56 2.42 13.76
CA LEU A 386 6.43 1.55 12.96
C LEU A 386 6.06 0.11 13.25
N ILE A 387 5.74 -0.65 12.21
CA ILE A 387 5.32 -2.05 12.28
C ILE A 387 6.47 -2.92 11.80
N PRO A 388 7.21 -3.59 12.71
CA PRO A 388 8.24 -4.56 12.34
C PRO A 388 7.56 -5.76 11.66
N VAL A 389 8.03 -6.16 10.47
CA VAL A 389 7.46 -7.33 9.77
C VAL A 389 8.56 -8.34 9.49
N SER A 390 8.38 -9.57 9.94
CA SER A 390 9.22 -10.69 9.53
C SER A 390 8.55 -11.47 8.41
N ILE A 391 9.30 -11.77 7.36
CA ILE A 391 8.89 -12.65 6.27
C ILE A 391 9.90 -13.79 6.19
N ALA A 392 9.46 -14.99 6.53
CA ALA A 392 10.25 -16.21 6.50
C ALA A 392 9.72 -17.20 5.46
N TYR A 393 10.62 -18.02 4.93
CA TYR A 393 10.33 -19.04 3.94
C TYR A 393 10.93 -20.34 4.42
N ASP A 394 10.25 -21.47 4.18
CA ASP A 394 10.89 -22.78 4.36
C ASP A 394 12.10 -22.88 3.40
N HIS A 395 11.87 -22.69 2.10
CA HIS A 395 12.95 -22.57 1.12
C HIS A 395 12.91 -21.23 0.37
N ILE A 396 14.07 -20.58 0.27
CA ILE A 396 14.22 -19.38 -0.54
C ILE A 396 14.58 -19.79 -1.98
N HIS A 397 13.71 -19.49 -2.95
CA HIS A 397 13.91 -19.81 -4.38
C HIS A 397 15.25 -19.31 -4.95
N ASP A 398 15.73 -18.18 -4.44
CA ASP A 398 16.88 -17.46 -4.98
C ASP A 398 18.25 -17.98 -4.50
N VAL A 399 18.32 -19.03 -3.67
CA VAL A 399 19.57 -19.53 -3.04
C VAL A 399 20.70 -19.85 -4.05
N PRO A 400 20.45 -20.47 -5.21
CA PRO A 400 21.51 -20.73 -6.20
C PRO A 400 22.08 -19.46 -6.83
N ASP A 401 21.24 -18.43 -7.05
CA ASP A 401 21.67 -17.12 -7.52
C ASP A 401 22.49 -16.41 -6.43
N TYR A 402 22.14 -16.60 -5.15
CA TYR A 402 22.86 -16.05 -4.00
C TYR A 402 24.24 -16.64 -3.80
N ALA A 403 24.38 -17.96 -3.91
CA ALA A 403 25.68 -18.63 -3.85
C ALA A 403 26.60 -18.15 -4.99
N ARG A 404 26.05 -17.98 -6.21
CA ARG A 404 26.80 -17.46 -7.36
C ARG A 404 27.20 -15.98 -7.20
N GLU A 405 26.32 -15.12 -6.70
CA GLU A 405 26.65 -13.72 -6.40
C GLU A 405 27.68 -13.60 -5.26
N ALA A 406 27.57 -14.41 -4.20
CA ALA A 406 28.51 -14.41 -3.07
C ALA A 406 29.92 -14.86 -3.47
N THR A 407 30.03 -15.69 -4.51
CA THR A 407 31.32 -16.07 -5.15
C THR A 407 31.85 -15.05 -6.16
N GLY A 408 31.25 -13.84 -6.25
CA GLY A 408 31.80 -12.71 -7.00
C GLY A 408 31.27 -12.54 -8.43
N LYS A 409 30.26 -13.31 -8.87
CA LYS A 409 29.63 -13.11 -10.19
C LYS A 409 28.62 -11.95 -10.14
N GLY A 410 28.67 -11.08 -11.15
CA GLY A 410 27.91 -9.82 -11.20
C GLY A 410 26.39 -9.98 -11.27
N LYS A 411 25.67 -8.98 -10.75
CA LYS A 411 24.19 -8.92 -10.71
C LYS A 411 23.59 -8.87 -12.13
N GLU A 412 22.77 -9.85 -12.50
CA GLU A 412 22.04 -9.80 -13.77
C GLU A 412 20.99 -8.67 -13.78
N LYS A 413 20.84 -8.02 -14.94
CA LYS A 413 19.80 -7.01 -15.15
C LYS A 413 18.43 -7.70 -15.16
N GLU A 414 17.62 -7.42 -14.15
CA GLU A 414 16.24 -7.93 -14.03
C GLU A 414 15.39 -7.43 -15.22
N SER A 415 15.14 -8.29 -16.20
CA SER A 415 14.28 -8.00 -17.36
C SER A 415 12.89 -8.65 -17.22
N PHE A 416 11.91 -8.18 -17.98
CA PHE A 416 10.58 -8.79 -18.01
C PHE A 416 10.62 -10.27 -18.44
N GLY A 417 11.47 -10.61 -19.43
CA GLY A 417 11.68 -12.00 -19.86
C GLY A 417 12.35 -12.88 -18.79
N TRP A 418 13.25 -12.31 -17.98
CA TRP A 418 13.80 -12.99 -16.80
C TRP A 418 12.71 -13.29 -15.77
N LEU A 419 11.83 -12.33 -15.46
CA LEU A 419 10.73 -12.53 -14.51
C LEU A 419 9.76 -13.64 -14.96
N VAL A 420 9.39 -13.67 -16.25
CA VAL A 420 8.50 -14.71 -16.79
C VAL A 420 9.14 -16.10 -16.74
N ARG A 421 10.44 -16.21 -17.08
CA ARG A 421 11.17 -17.48 -16.96
C ARG A 421 11.28 -17.94 -15.51
N LYS A 422 11.51 -17.01 -14.58
CA LYS A 422 11.55 -17.26 -13.14
C LYS A 422 10.19 -17.73 -12.60
N ILE A 423 9.10 -17.13 -13.06
CA ILE A 423 7.74 -17.59 -12.74
C ILE A 423 7.49 -19.02 -13.25
N ARG A 424 8.03 -19.39 -14.42
CA ARG A 424 7.92 -20.76 -14.93
C ARG A 424 8.80 -21.76 -14.17
N SER A 425 9.94 -21.33 -13.62
CA SER A 425 10.81 -22.20 -12.81
C SER A 425 10.28 -22.43 -11.39
N LEU A 426 9.32 -21.63 -10.93
CA LEU A 426 8.53 -21.84 -9.69
C LEU A 426 7.56 -23.04 -9.78
N ARG A 427 7.81 -24.02 -10.66
CA ARG A 427 7.04 -25.29 -10.73
C ARG A 427 7.41 -26.29 -9.63
N ARG A 428 8.48 -26.04 -8.88
CA ARG A 428 8.88 -26.86 -7.71
C ARG A 428 8.22 -26.29 -6.45
N ARG A 429 7.90 -27.15 -5.47
CA ARG A 429 7.30 -26.73 -4.20
C ARG A 429 8.41 -26.20 -3.27
N HIS A 430 8.38 -24.92 -2.93
CA HIS A 430 9.40 -24.25 -2.10
C HIS A 430 8.96 -24.11 -0.63
N GLY A 431 8.05 -24.99 -0.18
CA GLY A 431 7.45 -24.96 1.15
C GLY A 431 6.46 -23.80 1.35
N ASN A 432 6.42 -23.23 2.55
CA ASN A 432 5.47 -22.21 2.96
C ASN A 432 6.13 -20.86 3.23
N ILE A 433 5.31 -19.81 3.29
CA ILE A 433 5.70 -18.45 3.64
C ILE A 433 5.05 -18.08 4.97
N TYR A 434 5.82 -17.51 5.88
CA TYR A 434 5.35 -17.07 7.19
C TYR A 434 5.53 -15.57 7.32
N ILE A 435 4.44 -14.86 7.62
CA ILE A 435 4.46 -13.42 7.89
C ILE A 435 4.10 -13.24 9.36
N ARG A 436 4.97 -12.54 10.09
CA ARG A 436 4.78 -12.21 11.52
C ARG A 436 4.95 -10.72 11.74
N PHE A 437 4.13 -10.16 12.62
CA PHE A 437 4.22 -8.77 13.04
C PHE A 437 4.85 -8.66 14.42
N GLY A 438 5.89 -7.84 14.53
CA GLY A 438 6.50 -7.47 15.80
C GLY A 438 5.65 -6.44 16.53
N GLU A 439 5.93 -6.27 17.82
CA GLU A 439 5.26 -5.24 18.60
C GLU A 439 5.51 -3.85 17.97
N PRO A 440 4.47 -3.05 17.69
CA PRO A 440 4.60 -1.74 17.09
C PRO A 440 5.48 -0.79 17.90
N VAL A 441 6.28 0.03 17.22
CA VAL A 441 7.11 1.07 17.84
C VAL A 441 6.47 2.43 17.59
N SER A 442 6.01 3.08 18.67
CA SER A 442 5.59 4.48 18.65
C SER A 442 6.81 5.38 18.45
N VAL A 443 6.80 6.16 17.36
CA VAL A 443 7.88 7.12 17.08
C VAL A 443 7.86 8.25 18.13
N ALA A 444 6.69 8.72 18.55
CA ALA A 444 6.58 9.77 19.56
C ALA A 444 7.15 9.31 20.92
N ALA A 445 6.78 8.11 21.38
CA ALA A 445 7.29 7.56 22.63
C ALA A 445 8.79 7.27 22.58
N ALA A 446 9.29 6.73 21.45
CA ALA A 446 10.69 6.36 21.31
C ALA A 446 11.65 7.55 21.18
N LEU A 447 11.19 8.68 20.64
CA LEU A 447 12.03 9.86 20.45
C LEU A 447 12.10 10.78 21.67
N GLY A 448 11.07 10.81 22.53
CA GLY A 448 11.06 11.65 23.73
C GLY A 448 11.51 13.11 23.46
N SER A 449 12.27 13.69 24.39
CA SER A 449 12.84 15.04 24.31
C SER A 449 14.16 15.15 23.51
N ILE A 450 14.46 14.20 22.61
CA ILE A 450 15.72 14.22 21.83
C ILE A 450 15.74 15.40 20.83
N PRO A 451 16.71 16.33 20.92
CA PRO A 451 16.78 17.50 20.04
C PRO A 451 16.97 17.16 18.55
N PRO A 452 16.53 18.02 17.63
CA PRO A 452 16.90 17.94 16.21
C PRO A 452 18.34 18.41 16.00
N GLY A 453 19.15 17.75 15.14
CA GLY A 453 20.42 18.34 14.69
C GLY A 453 21.52 17.42 14.17
N ASP A 454 21.61 16.17 14.64
CA ASP A 454 22.74 15.30 14.28
C ASP A 454 22.47 14.43 13.03
N GLU A 455 23.49 14.26 12.18
CA GLU A 455 23.44 13.56 10.88
C GLU A 455 22.85 12.14 10.95
N VAL A 456 22.89 11.50 12.11
CA VAL A 456 21.90 10.51 12.54
C VAL A 456 21.74 10.64 14.05
N SER A 457 20.79 11.48 14.53
CA SER A 457 20.55 11.62 15.98
C SER A 457 20.49 10.25 16.65
N LEU A 458 21.09 10.11 17.84
CA LEU A 458 21.14 8.84 18.58
C LEU A 458 19.75 8.21 18.72
N GLY A 459 18.70 9.02 18.83
CA GLY A 459 17.30 8.58 18.83
C GLY A 459 16.88 7.87 17.53
N LEU A 460 17.27 8.40 16.37
CA LEU A 460 16.99 7.79 15.07
C LEU A 460 17.70 6.44 14.91
N GLN A 461 18.95 6.34 15.37
CA GLN A 461 19.69 5.07 15.38
C GLN A 461 18.99 4.05 16.28
N LYS A 462 18.71 4.42 17.54
CA LYS A 462 18.02 3.56 18.51
C LYS A 462 16.67 3.09 17.99
N LEU A 463 15.89 3.98 17.39
CA LEU A 463 14.60 3.66 16.78
C LEU A 463 14.75 2.63 15.65
N ALA A 464 15.71 2.82 14.75
CA ALA A 464 15.98 1.88 13.68
C ALA A 464 16.44 0.51 14.22
N PHE A 465 17.35 0.50 15.20
CA PHE A 465 17.82 -0.73 15.84
C PHE A 465 16.69 -1.47 16.56
N GLU A 466 15.81 -0.75 17.27
CA GLU A 466 14.66 -1.32 17.97
C GLU A 466 13.71 -2.02 16.99
N VAL A 467 13.38 -1.38 15.86
CA VAL A 467 12.58 -2.02 14.82
C VAL A 467 13.25 -3.30 14.32
N MET A 468 14.54 -3.24 13.96
CA MET A 468 15.26 -4.41 13.43
C MET A 468 15.37 -5.53 14.47
N TYR A 469 15.55 -5.18 15.74
CA TYR A 469 15.53 -6.13 16.85
C TYR A 469 14.17 -6.83 16.96
N ARG A 470 13.07 -6.08 16.90
CA ARG A 470 11.71 -6.64 16.93
C ARG A 470 11.37 -7.50 15.71
N VAL A 471 11.88 -7.16 14.52
CA VAL A 471 11.82 -8.05 13.35
C VAL A 471 12.50 -9.38 13.67
N GLY A 472 13.70 -9.33 14.26
CA GLY A 472 14.43 -10.52 14.69
C GLY A 472 13.66 -11.37 15.71
N GLN A 473 13.06 -10.73 16.72
CA GLN A 473 12.30 -11.40 17.79
C GLN A 473 11.10 -12.20 17.28
N VAL A 474 10.45 -11.76 16.20
CA VAL A 474 9.29 -12.45 15.63
C VAL A 474 9.61 -13.28 14.40
N THR A 475 10.89 -13.38 14.02
CA THR A 475 11.29 -14.21 12.87
C THR A 475 11.24 -15.67 13.24
N PRO A 476 10.32 -16.48 12.68
CA PRO A 476 10.22 -17.87 13.05
C PRO A 476 11.41 -18.68 12.53
N ILE A 477 11.85 -19.63 13.35
CA ILE A 477 12.82 -20.65 12.97
C ILE A 477 12.09 -21.71 12.14
N THR A 478 12.64 -22.04 10.97
CA THR A 478 12.09 -23.02 10.03
C THR A 478 12.79 -24.38 10.17
N PRO A 479 12.15 -25.48 9.74
CA PRO A 479 12.77 -26.81 9.76
C PRO A 479 14.09 -26.82 8.97
N THR A 480 14.08 -26.21 7.77
CA THR A 480 15.26 -26.04 6.92
C THR A 480 16.41 -25.37 7.65
N ALA A 481 16.15 -24.36 8.48
CA ALA A 481 17.18 -23.66 9.25
C ALA A 481 17.82 -24.56 10.32
N VAL A 482 17.01 -25.38 11.00
CA VAL A 482 17.50 -26.35 12.00
C VAL A 482 18.36 -27.41 11.32
N VAL A 483 17.85 -28.05 10.26
CA VAL A 483 18.58 -29.06 9.49
C VAL A 483 19.89 -28.48 8.95
N SER A 484 19.86 -27.27 8.41
CA SER A 484 21.07 -26.60 7.88
C SER A 484 22.13 -26.37 8.97
N ILE A 485 21.72 -25.96 10.19
CA ILE A 485 22.65 -25.77 11.30
C ILE A 485 23.29 -27.10 11.71
N VAL A 486 22.49 -28.17 11.80
CA VAL A 486 22.98 -29.51 12.15
C VAL A 486 23.97 -30.02 11.09
N LEU A 487 23.65 -29.89 9.80
CA LEU A 487 24.55 -30.28 8.71
C LEU A 487 25.85 -29.46 8.70
N LEU A 488 25.78 -28.15 8.95
CA LEU A 488 26.97 -27.31 9.07
C LEU A 488 27.81 -27.70 10.29
N ALA A 489 27.17 -28.10 11.39
CA ALA A 489 27.85 -28.58 12.60
C ALA A 489 28.56 -29.93 12.38
N ALA A 490 28.03 -30.78 11.49
CA ALA A 490 28.65 -32.05 11.10
C ALA A 490 29.92 -31.88 10.25
N ARG A 491 30.25 -30.67 9.77
CA ARG A 491 31.52 -30.32 9.09
C ARG A 491 31.92 -31.25 7.92
N GLY A 492 30.93 -31.77 7.20
CA GLY A 492 31.15 -32.65 6.03
C GLY A 492 31.22 -34.14 6.35
N GLU A 493 31.01 -34.54 7.62
CA GLU A 493 30.78 -35.94 7.97
C GLU A 493 29.44 -36.43 7.40
N ALA A 494 29.45 -37.61 6.80
CA ALA A 494 28.22 -38.27 6.40
C ALA A 494 27.51 -38.80 7.65
N LYS A 495 26.24 -38.44 7.81
CA LYS A 495 25.39 -38.91 8.91
C LYS A 495 24.13 -39.55 8.35
N THR A 496 23.65 -40.57 9.05
CA THR A 496 22.35 -41.18 8.77
C THR A 496 21.21 -40.22 9.14
N ALA A 497 20.03 -40.44 8.56
CA ALA A 497 18.85 -39.65 8.91
C ALA A 497 18.50 -39.77 10.41
N ALA A 498 18.71 -40.93 11.03
CA ALA A 498 18.47 -41.13 12.46
C ALA A 498 19.41 -40.27 13.34
N GLU A 499 20.71 -40.26 13.03
CA GLU A 499 21.69 -39.44 13.76
C GLU A 499 21.40 -37.93 13.62
N LEU A 500 21.03 -37.50 12.41
CA LEU A 500 20.64 -36.12 12.14
C LEU A 500 19.34 -35.74 12.87
N ALA A 501 18.39 -36.68 13.01
CA ALA A 501 17.15 -36.44 13.74
C ALA A 501 17.40 -36.23 15.24
N GLU A 502 18.31 -37.00 15.85
CA GLU A 502 18.72 -36.78 17.24
C GLU A 502 19.40 -35.41 17.43
N ASP A 503 20.28 -35.02 16.51
CA ASP A 503 20.89 -33.69 16.53
C ASP A 503 19.85 -32.57 16.39
N CYS A 504 18.89 -32.73 15.46
CA CYS A 504 17.80 -31.78 15.28
C CYS A 504 16.93 -31.68 16.53
N ALA A 505 16.60 -32.81 17.18
CA ALA A 505 15.83 -32.85 18.41
C ALA A 505 16.50 -32.06 19.54
N ARG A 506 17.83 -32.18 19.71
CA ARG A 506 18.60 -31.39 20.70
C ARG A 506 18.50 -29.88 20.43
N ILE A 507 18.58 -29.48 19.16
CA ILE A 507 18.44 -28.06 18.77
C ILE A 507 17.00 -27.57 19.00
N ILE A 508 15.99 -28.38 18.69
CA ILE A 508 14.58 -28.06 18.92
C ILE A 508 14.27 -27.93 20.41
N GLU A 509 14.83 -28.78 21.26
CA GLU A 509 14.70 -28.69 22.71
C GLU A 509 15.28 -27.36 23.22
N PHE A 510 16.47 -26.98 22.76
CA PHE A 510 17.09 -25.69 23.08
C PHE A 510 16.24 -24.49 22.64
N ILE A 511 15.65 -24.56 21.43
CA ILE A 511 14.78 -23.53 20.87
C ILE A 511 13.50 -23.38 21.71
N THR A 512 12.88 -24.52 22.04
CA THR A 512 11.63 -24.59 22.80
C THR A 512 11.83 -24.11 24.24
N ALA A 513 12.92 -24.53 24.90
CA ALA A 513 13.27 -24.10 26.25
C ALA A 513 13.48 -22.58 26.37
N ARG A 514 13.85 -21.91 25.27
CA ARG A 514 13.99 -20.45 25.20
C ARG A 514 12.75 -19.71 24.72
N GLY A 515 11.67 -20.42 24.36
CA GLY A 515 10.47 -19.82 23.82
C GLY A 515 10.69 -19.06 22.51
N LEU A 516 11.68 -19.47 21.71
CA LEU A 516 11.96 -18.83 20.43
C LEU A 516 10.85 -19.16 19.42
N PRO A 517 10.49 -18.22 18.52
CA PRO A 517 9.40 -18.43 17.57
C PRO A 517 9.76 -19.53 16.58
N ILE A 518 8.79 -20.43 16.35
CA ILE A 518 8.93 -21.56 15.43
C ILE A 518 7.76 -21.59 14.43
N THR A 519 7.96 -22.22 13.27
CA THR A 519 6.85 -22.52 12.35
C THR A 519 6.00 -23.68 12.88
N LYS A 520 4.74 -23.80 12.40
CA LYS A 520 3.75 -24.78 12.91
C LYS A 520 4.07 -26.26 12.57
N HIS A 521 5.20 -26.54 11.91
CA HIS A 521 5.59 -27.88 11.44
C HIS A 521 7.07 -28.14 11.70
N MET A 522 7.46 -28.29 12.97
CA MET A 522 8.85 -28.56 13.41
C MET A 522 9.00 -30.02 13.89
N ASP A 523 8.51 -30.98 13.11
CA ASP A 523 8.65 -32.40 13.43
C ASP A 523 9.90 -32.97 12.77
N LEU A 524 11.08 -32.60 13.27
CA LEU A 524 12.37 -33.12 12.78
C LEU A 524 12.94 -34.25 13.66
N ALA A 525 12.22 -34.60 14.74
CA ALA A 525 12.57 -35.74 15.56
C ALA A 525 12.16 -37.06 14.89
N ASP A 526 11.12 -37.03 14.06
CA ASP A 526 10.76 -38.12 13.17
C ASP A 526 11.70 -38.19 11.95
N SER A 527 12.37 -39.33 11.79
CA SER A 527 13.29 -39.58 10.68
C SER A 527 12.62 -39.48 9.30
N ALA A 528 11.34 -39.81 9.17
CA ALA A 528 10.63 -39.75 7.89
C ALA A 528 10.39 -38.28 7.47
N SER A 529 9.93 -37.46 8.41
CA SER A 529 9.77 -36.02 8.23
C SER A 529 11.10 -35.30 7.96
N LEU A 530 12.19 -35.69 8.63
CA LEU A 530 13.52 -35.19 8.33
C LEU A 530 14.00 -35.61 6.93
N THR A 531 13.74 -36.86 6.53
CA THR A 531 14.11 -37.36 5.20
C THR A 531 13.41 -36.56 4.10
N GLU A 532 12.12 -36.21 4.25
CA GLU A 532 11.44 -35.35 3.29
C GLU A 532 12.10 -33.98 3.15
N GLU A 533 12.57 -33.39 4.25
CA GLU A 533 13.27 -32.10 4.23
C GLU A 533 14.67 -32.20 3.62
N LEU A 534 15.40 -33.30 3.88
CA LEU A 534 16.69 -33.60 3.26
C LEU A 534 16.54 -33.84 1.74
N ASP A 535 15.50 -34.55 1.31
CA ASP A 535 15.19 -34.77 -0.10
C ASP A 535 14.93 -33.45 -0.81
N ARG A 536 14.16 -32.54 -0.21
CA ARG A 536 13.97 -31.18 -0.74
C ARG A 536 15.29 -30.43 -0.86
N LEU A 537 16.15 -30.48 0.17
CA LEU A 537 17.47 -29.86 0.12
C LEU A 537 18.35 -30.46 -0.99
N ALA A 538 18.27 -31.77 -1.22
CA ALA A 538 18.98 -32.46 -2.29
C ALA A 538 18.44 -32.11 -3.69
N GLU A 539 17.11 -32.03 -3.87
CA GLU A 539 16.47 -31.57 -5.11
C GLU A 539 16.88 -30.14 -5.51
N HIS A 540 17.20 -29.32 -4.50
CA HIS A 540 17.71 -27.96 -4.66
C HIS A 540 19.23 -27.88 -4.79
N GLY A 541 19.95 -29.01 -4.68
CA GLY A 541 21.41 -29.09 -4.82
C GLY A 541 22.18 -28.53 -3.64
N ASN A 542 21.54 -28.40 -2.47
CA ASN A 542 22.18 -27.89 -1.25
C ASN A 542 22.92 -29.01 -0.47
N VAL A 543 22.49 -30.26 -0.63
CA VAL A 543 23.03 -31.45 0.06
C VAL A 543 23.15 -32.59 -0.96
N SER A 544 24.13 -33.47 -0.78
CA SER A 544 24.25 -34.72 -1.54
C SER A 544 23.79 -35.90 -0.67
N SER A 545 22.93 -36.75 -1.25
CA SER A 545 22.53 -38.03 -0.65
C SER A 545 23.33 -39.15 -1.31
N HIS A 546 23.74 -40.14 -0.53
CA HIS A 546 24.46 -41.32 -0.97
C HIS A 546 23.73 -42.55 -0.44
N GLU A 547 23.52 -43.56 -1.29
CA GLU A 547 23.01 -44.84 -0.80
C GLU A 547 24.08 -45.51 0.08
N ALA A 548 23.64 -46.07 1.21
CA ALA A 548 24.53 -46.87 2.04
C ALA A 548 24.93 -48.12 1.24
N LEU A 549 26.24 -48.30 1.04
CA LEU A 549 26.82 -49.48 0.37
C LEU A 549 26.58 -50.76 1.14
#